data_AF-A0A8H3E4X3-F1
#
_entry.id   AF-A0A8H3E4X3-F1
#
_cell.length_a   1.000
_cell.length_b   1.000
_cell.length_c   1.000
_cell.angle_alpha   90.00
_cell.angle_beta   90.00
_cell.angle_gamma   90.00
#
_symmetry.space_group_name_H-M   'P 1'
#
loop_
_entity.id
_entity.type
_entity.pdbx_description
1 polymer ?
#
loop_
_entity_poly.entity_id
_entity_poly.type
_entity_poly.pdbx_seq_one_letter_code
_entity_poly.pdbx_strand_id
1 'polypeptide(L)'
;MSWSPQAGGLAEVLQVLRDSTQNQSAEVQKAMTLRLQSFMQVPDYPCYLAHILAFSPAEEERVRTVAGLVLKNAAKGIATAQSEIVQYVKETVLRAYGDPSAMVRNAAAQVIVVVLGALEPANWPESLAALLHGLDGDVSAQEAAFGVLEKCCEDYPRKLEAEIHGTRPTDVLIPRFLALADAESSKIRTLALTCLSHFIPVASPVLWSHIDALLAMLFKHASDPAPDVRRQVCQALVLLLAARPDKLLPALPNVADYMLFSTQDQDENVALEACEFWLTFAEDPDLGDHLRPLLPRVAPVLLSCMVYGEDDLIWLAGDEDDADVPDRPEDIKPKHFGAKAHGLESEASDKPAAAATDDDEEEYDDFDDDDDLSTEWNLRKCAAAAVDVIAVRFGPDLLQILMPHLRDRLWSQDWIQRESGCIEAIEPYLPELIPFLINTLNDPKPLVRSITCWTLGRYASWCTSNSSEEHRNKYFVPAMEGLLRMVLDNNKRVQEAGCSAFATLEEDAGTALEPYLDPILR
;
A
#
# COMPACT_ATOMS: atom_id res chain seq x y z
N MET A 1 19.68 -37.50 13.53
CA MET A 1 18.26 -37.81 13.75
C MET A 1 18.07 -38.58 15.04
N SER A 2 17.46 -37.96 16.06
CA SER A 2 17.14 -38.59 17.35
C SER A 2 15.64 -38.85 17.54
N TRP A 3 14.77 -38.13 16.83
CA TRP A 3 13.31 -38.36 16.85
C TRP A 3 12.85 -39.37 15.79
N SER A 4 11.86 -40.20 16.14
CA SER A 4 11.19 -41.14 15.22
C SER A 4 9.69 -41.19 15.50
N PRO A 5 8.82 -41.25 14.48
CA PRO A 5 7.38 -41.25 14.67
C PRO A 5 6.90 -42.53 15.34
N GLN A 6 5.97 -42.41 16.29
CA GLN A 6 5.24 -43.57 16.81
C GLN A 6 4.20 -44.01 15.77
N ALA A 7 4.18 -45.31 15.44
CA ALA A 7 3.33 -45.84 14.37
C ALA A 7 1.84 -45.55 14.56
N GLY A 8 1.34 -45.61 15.80
CA GLY A 8 -0.06 -45.31 16.12
C GLY A 8 -0.42 -43.85 15.88
N GLY A 9 0.41 -42.92 16.38
CA GLY A 9 0.19 -41.47 16.19
C GLY A 9 0.31 -41.06 14.72
N LEU A 10 1.30 -41.60 14.00
CA LEU A 10 1.46 -41.33 12.57
C LEU A 10 0.24 -41.79 11.76
N ALA A 11 -0.28 -42.98 12.05
CA ALA A 11 -1.47 -43.50 11.39
C ALA A 11 -2.72 -42.64 11.68
N GLU A 12 -2.87 -42.16 12.92
CA GLU A 12 -3.98 -41.27 13.28
C GLU A 12 -3.91 -39.93 12.54
N VAL A 13 -2.75 -39.27 12.54
CA VAL A 13 -2.57 -37.99 11.84
C VAL A 13 -2.79 -38.15 10.33
N LEU A 14 -2.26 -39.21 9.73
CA LEU A 14 -2.47 -39.52 8.32
C LEU A 14 -3.95 -39.75 7.99
N GLN A 15 -4.68 -40.45 8.86
CA GLN A 15 -6.11 -40.70 8.63
C GLN A 15 -6.89 -39.38 8.62
N VAL A 16 -6.65 -38.50 9.59
CA VAL A 16 -7.32 -37.19 9.66
C VAL A 16 -6.98 -36.32 8.43
N LEU A 17 -5.72 -36.35 7.98
CA LEU A 17 -5.31 -35.61 6.78
C LEU A 17 -5.98 -36.17 5.52
N ARG A 18 -6.05 -37.48 5.34
CA ARG A 18 -6.76 -38.11 4.21
C ARG A 18 -8.23 -37.73 4.21
N ASP A 19 -8.89 -37.85 5.36
CA ASP A 19 -10.31 -37.52 5.52
C ASP A 19 -10.59 -36.04 5.20
N SER A 20 -9.65 -35.15 5.53
CA SER A 20 -9.74 -33.72 5.19
C SER A 20 -9.64 -33.44 3.68
N THR A 21 -8.91 -34.27 2.93
CA THR A 21 -8.73 -34.10 1.48
C THR A 21 -9.83 -34.74 0.64
N GLN A 22 -10.49 -35.77 1.17
CA GLN A 22 -11.48 -36.57 0.45
C GLN A 22 -12.93 -36.07 0.62
N ASN A 23 -13.26 -35.40 1.72
CA ASN A 23 -14.64 -34.99 2.02
C ASN A 23 -14.92 -33.50 1.74
N GLN A 24 -15.99 -33.22 0.99
CA GLN A 24 -16.43 -31.86 0.62
C GLN A 24 -17.51 -31.26 1.53
N SER A 25 -18.02 -31.99 2.54
CA SER A 25 -18.99 -31.42 3.48
C SER A 25 -18.32 -30.40 4.40
N ALA A 26 -18.88 -29.20 4.47
CA ALA A 26 -18.43 -28.12 5.35
C ALA A 26 -18.43 -28.53 6.84
N GLU A 27 -19.36 -29.37 7.26
CA GLU A 27 -19.47 -29.87 8.64
C GLU A 27 -18.32 -30.81 8.97
N VAL A 28 -17.97 -31.69 8.04
CA VAL A 28 -16.84 -32.63 8.18
C VAL A 28 -15.53 -31.86 8.17
N GLN A 29 -15.37 -30.87 7.29
CA GLN A 29 -14.18 -30.02 7.27
C GLN A 29 -14.00 -29.25 8.58
N LYS A 30 -15.08 -28.67 9.13
CA LYS A 30 -15.04 -27.99 10.43
C LYS A 30 -14.65 -28.94 11.57
N ALA A 31 -15.23 -30.14 11.60
CA ALA A 31 -14.89 -31.15 12.60
C ALA A 31 -13.42 -31.62 12.48
N MET A 32 -12.91 -31.78 11.25
CA MET A 32 -11.51 -32.14 11.02
C MET A 32 -10.55 -31.03 11.41
N THR A 33 -10.87 -29.76 11.11
CA THR A 33 -10.07 -28.60 11.54
C THR A 33 -9.98 -28.53 13.06
N LEU A 34 -11.09 -28.72 13.77
CA LEU A 34 -11.10 -28.78 15.24
C LEU A 34 -10.23 -29.93 15.77
N ARG A 35 -10.28 -31.10 15.11
CA ARG A 35 -9.44 -32.23 15.49
C ARG A 35 -7.95 -31.95 15.27
N LEU A 36 -7.58 -31.35 14.13
CA LEU A 36 -6.20 -30.94 13.86
C LEU A 36 -5.70 -29.88 14.85
N GLN A 37 -6.58 -28.96 15.28
CA GLN A 37 -6.26 -27.99 16.33
C GLN A 37 -6.03 -28.66 17.69
N SER A 38 -6.78 -29.71 18.03
CA SER A 38 -6.58 -30.45 19.28
C SER A 38 -5.18 -31.07 19.39
N PHE A 39 -4.59 -31.47 18.24
CA PHE A 39 -3.24 -32.02 18.19
C PHE A 39 -2.14 -30.98 18.42
N MET A 40 -2.42 -29.68 18.31
CA MET A 40 -1.43 -28.64 18.61
C MET A 40 -0.98 -28.63 20.07
N GLN A 41 -1.73 -29.27 20.97
CA GLN A 41 -1.33 -29.43 22.37
C GLN A 41 -0.21 -30.47 22.55
N VAL A 42 0.04 -31.31 21.54
CA VAL A 42 1.07 -32.35 21.58
C VAL A 42 2.41 -31.73 21.14
N PRO A 43 3.46 -31.71 22.01
CA PRO A 43 4.69 -30.98 21.73
C PRO A 43 5.42 -31.39 20.45
N ASP A 44 5.47 -32.69 20.14
CA ASP A 44 6.17 -33.23 18.96
C ASP A 44 5.27 -33.38 17.73
N TYR A 45 4.04 -32.85 17.76
CA TYR A 45 3.14 -32.82 16.60
C TYR A 45 3.76 -32.22 15.32
N PRO A 46 4.56 -31.12 15.39
CA PRO A 46 5.28 -30.61 14.23
C PRO A 46 6.19 -31.66 13.57
N CYS A 47 6.80 -32.57 14.34
CA CYS A 47 7.64 -33.63 13.81
C CYS A 47 6.84 -34.66 12.99
N TYR A 48 5.62 -35.01 13.42
CA TYR A 48 4.75 -35.90 12.65
C TYR A 48 4.36 -35.28 11.30
N LEU A 49 3.97 -34.01 11.29
CA LEU A 49 3.59 -33.31 10.06
C LEU A 49 4.79 -33.16 9.12
N ALA A 50 5.97 -32.78 9.65
CA ALA A 50 7.21 -32.72 8.87
C ALA A 50 7.57 -34.10 8.29
N HIS A 51 7.42 -35.16 9.08
CA HIS A 51 7.69 -36.52 8.62
C HIS A 51 6.76 -36.93 7.47
N ILE A 52 5.47 -36.64 7.56
CA ILE A 52 4.50 -36.92 6.48
C ILE A 52 4.86 -36.13 5.22
N LEU A 53 5.25 -34.86 5.38
CA LEU A 53 5.65 -34.02 4.27
C LEU A 53 6.87 -34.58 3.52
N ALA A 54 7.90 -35.06 4.22
CA ALA A 54 9.20 -35.42 3.60
C ALA A 54 9.45 -36.94 3.39
N PHE A 55 8.86 -37.81 4.22
CA PHE A 55 9.22 -39.24 4.29
C PHE A 55 8.07 -40.19 3.96
N SER A 56 6.91 -39.68 3.54
CA SER A 56 5.76 -40.49 3.11
C SER A 56 5.52 -40.43 1.59
N PRO A 57 6.46 -40.87 0.73
CA PRO A 57 6.30 -40.79 -0.72
C PRO A 57 5.22 -41.73 -1.28
N ALA A 58 4.75 -42.69 -0.48
CA ALA A 58 3.64 -43.57 -0.84
C ALA A 58 2.27 -42.89 -0.71
N GLU A 59 2.19 -41.77 0.01
CA GLU A 59 0.96 -40.98 0.13
C GLU A 59 0.80 -40.05 -1.07
N GLU A 60 -0.45 -39.68 -1.37
CA GLU A 60 -0.75 -38.70 -2.41
C GLU A 60 -0.09 -37.34 -2.12
N GLU A 61 0.41 -36.69 -3.17
CA GLU A 61 1.06 -35.38 -3.07
C GLU A 61 0.18 -34.34 -2.38
N ARG A 62 -1.14 -34.42 -2.57
CA ARG A 62 -2.12 -33.54 -1.93
C ARG A 62 -2.14 -33.71 -0.41
N VAL A 63 -2.09 -34.95 0.09
CA VAL A 63 -2.05 -35.23 1.54
C VAL A 63 -0.76 -34.71 2.16
N ARG A 64 0.38 -34.92 1.48
CA ARG A 64 1.69 -34.38 1.91
C ARG A 64 1.68 -32.84 1.94
N THR A 65 1.09 -32.22 0.92
CA THR A 65 0.94 -30.75 0.83
C THR A 65 0.09 -30.20 1.98
N VAL A 66 -1.06 -30.82 2.29
CA VAL A 66 -1.89 -30.43 3.44
C VAL A 66 -1.13 -30.58 4.75
N ALA A 67 -0.34 -31.65 4.92
CA ALA A 67 0.52 -31.78 6.10
C ALA A 67 1.49 -30.60 6.26
N GLY A 68 2.09 -30.13 5.16
CA GLY A 68 2.94 -28.94 5.15
C GLY A 68 2.18 -27.64 5.49
N LEU A 69 0.97 -27.46 4.98
CA LEU A 69 0.14 -26.30 5.32
C LEU A 69 -0.30 -26.28 6.78
N VAL A 70 -0.63 -27.44 7.35
CA VAL A 70 -0.93 -27.57 8.79
C VAL A 70 0.35 -27.36 9.61
N LEU A 71 1.49 -27.86 9.14
CA LEU A 71 2.80 -27.65 9.78
C LEU A 71 3.15 -26.16 9.83
N LYS A 72 2.87 -25.39 8.78
CA LYS A 72 3.08 -23.93 8.76
C LYS A 72 2.45 -23.26 9.99
N ASN A 73 1.22 -23.65 10.32
CA ASN A 73 0.50 -23.09 11.48
C ASN A 73 1.08 -23.62 12.80
N ALA A 74 1.40 -24.91 12.88
CA ALA A 74 2.00 -25.51 14.07
C ALA A 74 3.42 -24.99 14.36
N ALA A 75 4.15 -24.56 13.32
CA ALA A 75 5.52 -24.08 13.42
C ALA A 75 5.65 -22.62 13.89
N LYS A 76 4.54 -21.87 14.07
CA LYS A 76 4.59 -20.49 14.58
C LYS A 76 5.25 -20.39 15.97
N GLY A 77 5.10 -21.43 16.80
CA GLY A 77 5.72 -21.52 18.13
C GLY A 77 7.06 -22.26 18.17
N ILE A 78 7.70 -22.51 17.02
CA ILE A 78 8.88 -23.39 16.95
C ILE A 78 10.08 -22.87 17.76
N ALA A 79 10.19 -21.55 17.95
CA ALA A 79 11.28 -20.94 18.72
C ALA A 79 11.29 -21.33 20.20
N THR A 80 10.13 -21.69 20.78
CA THR A 80 10.00 -22.12 22.19
C THR A 80 9.98 -23.64 22.35
N ALA A 81 10.02 -24.39 21.25
CA ALA A 81 10.00 -25.84 21.27
C ALA A 81 11.34 -26.43 21.76
N GLN A 82 11.32 -27.73 22.11
CA GLN A 82 12.54 -28.44 22.51
C GLN A 82 13.53 -28.51 21.34
N SER A 83 14.82 -28.35 21.63
CA SER A 83 15.89 -28.33 20.62
C SER A 83 15.86 -29.53 19.65
N GLU A 84 15.53 -30.72 20.16
CA GLU A 84 15.37 -31.92 19.33
C GLU A 84 14.25 -31.81 18.29
N ILE A 85 13.11 -31.23 18.67
CA ILE A 85 11.96 -30.99 17.79
C ILE A 85 12.33 -29.97 16.72
N VAL A 86 12.96 -28.86 17.14
CA VAL A 86 13.40 -27.80 16.23
C VAL A 86 14.37 -28.38 15.19
N GLN A 87 15.38 -29.12 15.62
CA GLN A 87 16.37 -29.71 14.73
C GLN A 87 15.75 -30.71 13.74
N TYR A 88 14.83 -31.56 14.23
CA TYR A 88 14.15 -32.52 13.38
C TYR A 88 13.28 -31.84 12.32
N VAL A 89 12.50 -30.82 12.70
CA VAL A 89 11.67 -30.05 11.76
C VAL A 89 12.56 -29.35 10.73
N LYS A 90 13.66 -28.70 11.15
CA LYS A 90 14.62 -28.06 10.24
C LYS A 90 15.14 -29.02 9.17
N GLU A 91 15.72 -30.15 9.57
CA GLU A 91 16.29 -31.14 8.65
C GLU A 91 15.24 -31.71 7.70
N THR A 92 14.06 -32.01 8.24
CA THR A 92 12.99 -32.67 7.50
C THR A 92 12.32 -31.74 6.49
N VAL A 93 12.10 -30.48 6.85
CA VAL A 93 11.52 -29.47 5.95
C VAL A 93 12.49 -29.16 4.80
N LEU A 94 13.80 -29.03 5.07
CA LEU A 94 14.79 -28.85 3.99
C LEU A 94 14.85 -30.04 3.04
N ARG A 95 14.64 -31.26 3.54
CA ARG A 95 14.50 -32.45 2.69
C ARG A 95 13.26 -32.36 1.79
N ALA A 96 12.11 -31.96 2.33
CA ALA A 96 10.89 -31.78 1.55
C ALA A 96 10.99 -30.63 0.53
N TYR A 97 11.78 -29.61 0.83
CA TYR A 97 12.06 -28.52 -0.10
C TYR A 97 12.85 -28.98 -1.34
N GLY A 98 13.64 -30.05 -1.22
CA GLY A 98 14.30 -30.72 -2.35
C GLY A 98 13.46 -31.80 -3.05
N ASP A 99 12.15 -31.91 -2.76
CA ASP A 99 11.30 -32.94 -3.35
C ASP A 99 11.08 -32.71 -4.86
N PRO A 100 10.95 -33.76 -5.69
CA PRO A 100 10.66 -33.60 -7.11
C PRO A 100 9.30 -32.96 -7.42
N SER A 101 8.29 -33.11 -6.53
CA SER A 101 6.98 -32.48 -6.72
C SER A 101 7.02 -31.00 -6.34
N ALA A 102 6.67 -30.14 -7.30
CA ALA A 102 6.55 -28.70 -7.07
C ALA A 102 5.54 -28.36 -5.97
N MET A 103 4.45 -29.13 -5.82
CA MET A 103 3.46 -28.93 -4.77
C MET A 103 4.06 -29.12 -3.37
N VAL A 104 4.85 -30.19 -3.21
CA VAL A 104 5.53 -30.51 -1.95
C VAL A 104 6.62 -29.48 -1.65
N ARG A 105 7.42 -29.09 -2.67
CA ARG A 105 8.42 -28.02 -2.52
C ARG A 105 7.80 -26.72 -2.07
N ASN A 106 6.70 -26.30 -2.68
CA ASN A 106 6.02 -25.05 -2.34
C ASN A 106 5.42 -25.11 -0.92
N ALA A 107 4.84 -26.25 -0.52
CA ALA A 107 4.39 -26.41 0.87
C ALA A 107 5.56 -26.34 1.87
N ALA A 108 6.71 -26.96 1.55
CA ALA A 108 7.90 -26.86 2.37
C ALA A 108 8.44 -25.43 2.43
N ALA A 109 8.48 -24.70 1.30
CA ALA A 109 8.88 -23.30 1.22
C ALA A 109 8.04 -22.42 2.17
N GLN A 110 6.72 -22.61 2.20
CA GLN A 110 5.82 -21.90 3.12
C GLN A 110 6.10 -22.21 4.60
N VAL A 111 6.54 -23.43 4.92
CA VAL A 111 7.01 -23.77 6.27
C VAL A 111 8.35 -23.11 6.58
N ILE A 112 9.28 -23.06 5.61
CA ILE A 112 10.57 -22.39 5.76
C ILE A 112 10.35 -20.91 6.10
N VAL A 113 9.43 -20.20 5.43
CA VAL A 113 9.09 -18.80 5.75
C VAL A 113 8.77 -18.62 7.23
N VAL A 114 7.86 -19.44 7.77
CA VAL A 114 7.44 -19.32 9.18
C VAL A 114 8.57 -19.69 10.15
N VAL A 115 9.29 -20.79 9.88
CA VAL A 115 10.37 -21.25 10.76
C VAL A 115 11.55 -20.27 10.72
N LEU A 116 11.89 -19.71 9.56
CA LEU A 116 12.95 -18.73 9.41
C LEU A 116 12.57 -17.38 10.01
N GLY A 117 11.30 -16.96 9.92
CA GLY A 117 10.80 -15.79 10.63
C GLY A 117 10.87 -15.95 12.16
N ALA A 118 10.58 -17.14 12.68
CA ALA A 118 10.64 -17.43 14.11
C ALA A 118 12.06 -17.60 14.66
N LEU A 119 12.96 -18.21 13.88
CA LEU A 119 14.34 -18.50 14.32
C LEU A 119 15.35 -17.46 13.87
N GLU A 120 15.01 -16.66 12.88
CA GLU A 120 15.90 -15.72 12.20
C GLU A 120 17.04 -16.40 11.41
N PRO A 121 17.59 -15.72 10.38
CA PRO A 121 18.68 -16.26 9.57
C PRO A 121 19.91 -16.75 10.36
N ALA A 122 20.24 -16.08 11.46
CA ALA A 122 21.40 -16.39 12.28
C ALA A 122 21.32 -17.79 12.93
N ASN A 123 20.13 -18.24 13.29
CA ASN A 123 19.94 -19.53 13.97
C ASN A 123 19.56 -20.67 13.00
N TRP A 124 19.49 -20.42 11.69
CA TRP A 124 19.24 -21.46 10.69
C TRP A 124 19.93 -21.21 9.34
N PRO A 125 21.27 -21.08 9.31
CA PRO A 125 22.03 -20.78 8.09
C PRO A 125 21.91 -21.84 7.01
N GLU A 126 21.60 -23.10 7.36
CA GLU A 126 21.40 -24.20 6.42
C GLU A 126 20.20 -23.94 5.49
N SER A 127 19.19 -23.22 5.97
CA SER A 127 18.05 -22.83 5.14
C SER A 127 18.45 -21.85 4.04
N LEU A 128 19.26 -20.83 4.37
CA LEU A 128 19.78 -19.87 3.39
C LEU A 128 20.63 -20.57 2.32
N ALA A 129 21.46 -21.53 2.72
CA ALA A 129 22.24 -22.34 1.78
C ALA A 129 21.35 -23.17 0.84
N ALA A 130 20.26 -23.75 1.35
CA ALA A 130 19.30 -24.49 0.54
C ALA A 130 18.52 -23.59 -0.43
N LEU A 131 18.13 -22.39 0.00
CA LEU A 131 17.46 -21.39 -0.84
C LEU A 131 18.39 -20.90 -1.96
N LEU A 132 19.65 -20.60 -1.63
CA LEU A 132 20.66 -20.24 -2.63
C LEU A 132 20.85 -21.35 -3.68
N HIS A 133 20.88 -22.62 -3.25
CA HIS A 133 20.93 -23.74 -4.19
C HIS A 133 19.67 -23.85 -5.05
N GLY A 134 18.49 -23.54 -4.48
CA GLY A 134 17.22 -23.50 -5.21
C GLY A 134 17.21 -22.47 -6.35
N LEU A 135 17.94 -21.35 -6.19
CA LEU A 135 18.11 -20.34 -7.24
C LEU A 135 18.94 -20.83 -8.44
N ASP A 136 19.78 -21.85 -8.27
CA ASP A 136 20.52 -22.52 -9.36
C ASP A 136 19.70 -23.61 -10.06
N GLY A 137 18.49 -23.89 -9.58
CA GLY A 137 17.61 -24.95 -10.10
C GLY A 137 16.84 -24.57 -11.37
N ASP A 138 15.82 -25.36 -11.68
CA ASP A 138 14.85 -25.04 -12.73
C ASP A 138 13.93 -23.88 -12.32
N VAL A 139 13.13 -23.36 -13.25
CA VAL A 139 12.22 -22.22 -12.98
C VAL A 139 11.30 -22.50 -11.79
N SER A 140 10.85 -23.73 -11.59
CA SER A 140 10.00 -24.09 -10.45
C SER A 140 10.75 -24.04 -9.12
N ALA A 141 12.00 -24.50 -9.08
CA ALA A 141 12.86 -24.40 -7.91
C ALA A 141 13.23 -22.93 -7.61
N GLN A 142 13.50 -22.14 -8.65
CA GLN A 142 13.75 -20.70 -8.53
C GLN A 142 12.55 -19.96 -7.96
N GLU A 143 11.33 -20.23 -8.46
CA GLU A 143 10.10 -19.67 -7.92
C GLU A 143 9.89 -20.04 -6.45
N ALA A 144 10.12 -21.30 -6.08
CA ALA A 144 10.00 -21.75 -4.70
C ALA A 144 11.04 -21.08 -3.78
N ALA A 145 12.28 -20.88 -4.25
CA ALA A 145 13.32 -20.16 -3.53
C ALA A 145 12.98 -18.68 -3.35
N PHE A 146 12.59 -18.00 -4.43
CA PHE A 146 12.21 -16.60 -4.39
C PHE A 146 10.98 -16.37 -3.52
N GLY A 147 9.98 -17.24 -3.53
CA GLY A 147 8.81 -17.10 -2.66
C GLY A 147 9.15 -17.13 -1.16
N VAL A 148 10.28 -17.74 -0.76
CA VAL A 148 10.81 -17.61 0.60
C VAL A 148 11.65 -16.36 0.76
N LEU A 149 12.60 -16.14 -0.16
CA LEU A 149 13.58 -15.06 -0.07
C LEU A 149 12.93 -13.68 -0.14
N GLU A 150 11.92 -13.50 -0.97
CA GLU A 150 11.11 -12.26 -1.05
C GLU A 150 10.56 -11.90 0.32
N LYS A 151 9.90 -12.85 1.00
CA LYS A 151 9.34 -12.61 2.33
C LYS A 151 10.41 -12.34 3.38
N CYS A 152 11.59 -12.97 3.25
CA CYS A 152 12.74 -12.67 4.12
C CYS A 152 13.27 -11.25 3.91
N CYS A 153 13.34 -10.80 2.65
CA CYS A 153 13.81 -9.48 2.28
C CYS A 153 12.81 -8.39 2.72
N GLU A 154 11.51 -8.68 2.69
CA GLU A 154 10.44 -7.81 3.16
C GLU A 154 10.41 -7.71 4.69
N ASP A 155 10.31 -8.84 5.40
CA ASP A 155 10.03 -8.85 6.85
C ASP A 155 11.24 -8.49 7.72
N TYR A 156 12.46 -8.87 7.30
CA TYR A 156 13.66 -8.68 8.12
C TYR A 156 14.95 -8.39 7.32
N PRO A 157 14.95 -7.39 6.42
CA PRO A 157 16.11 -7.06 5.58
C PRO A 157 17.37 -6.77 6.40
N ARG A 158 17.25 -6.07 7.55
CA ARG A 158 18.38 -5.76 8.45
C ARG A 158 19.02 -7.01 9.06
N LYS A 159 18.27 -8.10 9.27
CA LYS A 159 18.81 -9.36 9.80
C LYS A 159 19.61 -10.13 8.75
N LEU A 160 19.33 -9.92 7.46
CA LEU A 160 20.11 -10.47 6.34
C LEU A 160 21.42 -9.71 6.11
N GLU A 161 21.55 -8.48 6.63
CA GLU A 161 22.80 -7.71 6.64
C GLU A 161 23.72 -8.06 7.81
N ALA A 162 23.22 -8.79 8.81
CA ALA A 162 24.02 -9.20 9.96
C ALA A 162 25.06 -10.25 9.55
N GLU A 163 26.25 -10.16 10.17
CA GLU A 163 27.30 -11.14 9.96
C GLU A 163 26.95 -12.47 10.63
N ILE A 164 26.86 -13.53 9.83
CA ILE A 164 26.57 -14.89 10.28
C ILE A 164 27.80 -15.74 9.95
N HIS A 165 28.50 -16.22 10.97
CA HIS A 165 29.69 -17.06 10.84
C HIS A 165 30.81 -16.47 9.93
N GLY A 166 30.99 -15.14 9.94
CA GLY A 166 32.05 -14.48 9.16
C GLY A 166 31.61 -13.95 7.79
N THR A 167 30.35 -14.15 7.41
CA THR A 167 29.81 -13.75 6.10
C THR A 167 28.44 -13.10 6.26
N ARG A 168 28.16 -12.03 5.52
CA ARG A 168 26.80 -11.48 5.46
C ARG A 168 26.03 -12.22 4.36
N PRO A 169 24.80 -12.71 4.63
CA PRO A 169 23.96 -13.32 3.59
C PRO A 169 23.84 -12.45 2.33
N THR A 170 23.75 -11.13 2.50
CA THR A 170 23.65 -10.14 1.42
C THR A 170 24.85 -10.12 0.49
N ASP A 171 26.06 -10.43 0.97
CA ASP A 171 27.28 -10.53 0.15
C ASP A 171 27.14 -11.60 -0.96
N VAL A 172 26.29 -12.61 -0.74
CA VAL A 172 26.01 -13.68 -1.71
C VAL A 172 24.68 -13.47 -2.43
N LEU A 173 23.64 -13.06 -1.71
CA LEU A 173 22.29 -12.93 -2.25
C LEU A 173 22.18 -11.81 -3.31
N ILE A 174 22.73 -10.62 -3.04
CA ILE A 174 22.58 -9.46 -3.94
C ILE A 174 23.20 -9.71 -5.32
N PRO A 175 24.45 -10.19 -5.45
CA PRO A 175 25.00 -10.53 -6.76
C PRO A 175 24.19 -11.59 -7.50
N ARG A 176 23.60 -12.55 -6.78
CA ARG A 176 22.75 -13.60 -7.37
C ARG A 176 21.42 -13.06 -7.86
N PHE A 177 20.79 -12.15 -7.11
CA PHE A 177 19.57 -11.48 -7.56
C PHE A 177 19.83 -10.61 -8.79
N LEU A 178 20.94 -9.88 -8.84
CA LEU A 178 21.33 -9.10 -10.02
C LEU A 178 21.50 -9.97 -11.27
N ALA A 179 22.08 -11.17 -11.13
CA ALA A 179 22.19 -12.11 -12.24
C ALA A 179 20.83 -12.66 -12.70
N LEU A 180 19.92 -12.94 -11.76
CA LEU A 180 18.58 -13.47 -12.05
C LEU A 180 17.58 -12.41 -12.51
N ALA A 181 17.86 -11.13 -12.28
CA ALA A 181 17.12 -10.02 -12.88
C ALA A 181 17.25 -9.99 -14.42
N ASP A 182 18.19 -10.72 -15.01
CA ASP A 182 18.33 -10.93 -16.47
C ASP A 182 17.87 -12.32 -16.94
N ALA A 183 17.12 -13.06 -16.11
CA ALA A 183 16.62 -14.39 -16.47
C ALA A 183 15.63 -14.31 -17.65
N GLU A 184 15.52 -15.40 -18.42
CA GLU A 184 14.57 -15.50 -19.54
C GLU A 184 13.11 -15.39 -19.07
N SER A 185 12.81 -15.96 -17.89
CA SER A 185 11.47 -15.91 -17.28
C SER A 185 11.19 -14.52 -16.68
N SER A 186 10.13 -13.85 -17.17
CA SER A 186 9.69 -12.55 -16.65
C SER A 186 9.37 -12.61 -15.16
N LYS A 187 8.74 -13.70 -14.70
CA LYS A 187 8.41 -13.89 -13.29
C LYS A 187 9.66 -13.92 -12.40
N ILE A 188 10.74 -14.57 -12.86
CA ILE A 188 12.01 -14.60 -12.13
C ILE A 188 12.67 -13.21 -12.12
N ARG A 189 12.59 -12.47 -13.24
CA ARG A 189 13.09 -11.08 -13.28
C ARG A 189 12.36 -10.20 -12.27
N THR A 190 11.02 -10.28 -12.23
CA THR A 190 10.20 -9.55 -11.25
C THR A 190 10.64 -9.88 -9.83
N LEU A 191 10.64 -11.16 -9.44
CA LEU A 191 11.00 -11.59 -8.08
C LEU A 191 12.42 -11.16 -7.68
N ALA A 192 13.37 -11.24 -8.60
CA ALA A 192 14.75 -10.80 -8.37
C ALA A 192 14.84 -9.29 -8.13
N LEU A 193 14.16 -8.49 -8.96
CA LEU A 193 14.11 -7.03 -8.80
C LEU A 193 13.37 -6.63 -7.52
N THR A 194 12.27 -7.31 -7.17
CA THR A 194 11.55 -7.10 -5.91
C THR A 194 12.44 -7.37 -4.70
N CYS A 195 13.18 -8.49 -4.68
CA CYS A 195 14.15 -8.77 -3.62
C CYS A 195 15.23 -7.70 -3.50
N LEU A 196 15.75 -7.19 -4.63
CA LEU A 196 16.74 -6.11 -4.63
C LEU A 196 16.16 -4.79 -4.08
N SER A 197 14.92 -4.47 -4.43
CA SER A 197 14.26 -3.23 -4.00
C SER A 197 14.10 -3.11 -2.49
N HIS A 198 13.83 -4.22 -1.78
CA HIS A 198 13.73 -4.22 -0.31
C HIS A 198 15.01 -3.76 0.41
N PHE A 199 16.17 -3.89 -0.23
CA PHE A 199 17.45 -3.46 0.35
C PHE A 199 17.78 -1.98 0.12
N ILE A 200 16.99 -1.26 -0.69
CA ILE A 200 17.18 0.17 -0.98
C ILE A 200 16.86 1.03 0.26
N PRO A 201 15.67 0.92 0.91
CA PRO A 201 15.33 1.79 2.05
C PRO A 201 16.17 1.51 3.31
N VAL A 202 16.64 0.27 3.48
CA VAL A 202 17.52 -0.10 4.61
C VAL A 202 18.97 0.31 4.40
N ALA A 203 19.28 0.96 3.29
CA ALA A 203 20.61 1.44 2.96
C ALA A 203 21.70 0.36 3.01
N SER A 204 21.42 -0.81 2.41
CA SER A 204 22.37 -1.93 2.35
C SER A 204 23.73 -1.51 1.79
N PRO A 205 24.82 -1.63 2.57
CA PRO A 205 26.16 -1.31 2.08
C PRO A 205 26.59 -2.20 0.90
N VAL A 206 26.12 -3.45 0.90
CA VAL A 206 26.40 -4.41 -0.18
C VAL A 206 25.68 -4.01 -1.46
N LEU A 207 24.40 -3.63 -1.37
CA LEU A 207 23.66 -3.12 -2.52
C LEU A 207 24.30 -1.84 -3.06
N TRP A 208 24.73 -0.93 -2.18
CA TRP A 208 25.40 0.31 -2.57
C TRP A 208 26.71 0.09 -3.30
N SER A 209 27.46 -0.96 -2.97
CA SER A 209 28.65 -1.34 -3.75
C SER A 209 28.32 -1.84 -5.16
N HIS A 210 27.07 -2.27 -5.40
CA HIS A 210 26.56 -2.75 -6.69
C HIS A 210 25.52 -1.79 -7.33
N ILE A 211 25.40 -0.55 -6.85
CA ILE A 211 24.35 0.38 -7.30
C ILE A 211 24.41 0.66 -8.81
N ASP A 212 25.61 0.77 -9.38
CA ASP A 212 25.76 1.03 -10.81
C ASP A 212 25.31 -0.18 -11.65
N ALA A 213 25.47 -1.41 -11.12
CA ALA A 213 24.96 -2.63 -11.75
C ALA A 213 23.44 -2.72 -11.65
N LEU A 214 22.86 -2.34 -10.49
CA LEU A 214 21.41 -2.24 -10.32
C LEU A 214 20.82 -1.24 -11.32
N LEU A 215 21.37 -0.03 -11.41
CA LEU A 215 20.92 0.99 -12.36
C LEU A 215 20.99 0.51 -13.82
N ALA A 216 22.09 -0.14 -14.20
CA ALA A 216 22.22 -0.72 -15.54
C ALA A 216 21.14 -1.78 -15.82
N MET A 217 20.81 -2.61 -14.82
CA MET A 217 19.74 -3.60 -14.93
C MET A 217 18.35 -2.94 -15.05
N LEU A 218 18.05 -1.93 -14.23
CA LEU A 218 16.78 -1.20 -14.31
C LEU A 218 16.59 -0.55 -15.68
N PHE A 219 17.62 0.14 -16.20
CA PHE A 219 17.52 0.77 -17.52
C PHE A 219 17.44 -0.23 -18.67
N LYS A 220 18.07 -1.41 -18.53
CA LYS A 220 17.95 -2.49 -19.51
C LYS A 220 16.51 -3.01 -19.59
N HIS A 221 15.82 -3.12 -18.46
CA HIS A 221 14.45 -3.66 -18.36
C HIS A 221 13.35 -2.59 -18.35
N ALA A 222 13.68 -1.31 -18.55
CA ALA A 222 12.71 -0.22 -18.66
C ALA A 222 11.64 -0.46 -19.75
N SER A 223 12.01 -1.13 -20.85
CA SER A 223 11.09 -1.48 -21.94
C SER A 223 10.75 -2.97 -21.98
N ASP A 224 10.77 -3.66 -20.84
CA ASP A 224 10.41 -5.09 -20.77
C ASP A 224 8.95 -5.30 -21.22
N PRO A 225 8.65 -6.33 -22.04
CA PRO A 225 7.30 -6.59 -22.49
C PRO A 225 6.34 -6.95 -21.34
N ALA A 226 6.84 -7.51 -20.23
CA ALA A 226 6.02 -7.87 -19.09
C ALA A 226 5.72 -6.64 -18.21
N PRO A 227 4.44 -6.30 -17.95
CA PRO A 227 4.09 -5.15 -17.12
C PRO A 227 4.62 -5.28 -15.69
N ASP A 228 4.59 -6.48 -15.09
CA ASP A 228 5.14 -6.71 -13.75
C ASP A 228 6.62 -6.32 -13.60
N VAL A 229 7.41 -6.52 -14.67
CA VAL A 229 8.83 -6.13 -14.66
C VAL A 229 8.94 -4.61 -14.76
N ARG A 230 8.18 -3.95 -15.64
CA ARG A 230 8.18 -2.49 -15.74
C ARG A 230 7.71 -1.83 -14.45
N ARG A 231 6.67 -2.40 -13.80
CA ARG A 231 6.18 -1.98 -12.49
C ARG A 231 7.30 -1.99 -11.45
N GLN A 232 8.03 -3.10 -11.36
CA GLN A 232 9.15 -3.23 -10.42
C GLN A 232 10.32 -2.29 -10.75
N VAL A 233 10.55 -2.00 -12.04
CA VAL A 233 11.55 -1.00 -12.45
C VAL A 233 11.14 0.40 -11.99
N CYS A 234 9.87 0.78 -12.16
CA CYS A 234 9.34 2.04 -11.66
C CYS A 234 9.52 2.14 -10.15
N GLN A 235 9.02 1.16 -9.40
CA GLN A 235 9.14 1.11 -7.94
C GLN A 235 10.60 1.24 -7.47
N ALA A 236 11.54 0.50 -8.07
CA ALA A 236 12.95 0.58 -7.71
C ALA A 236 13.54 1.98 -7.92
N LEU A 237 13.14 2.67 -8.99
CA LEU A 237 13.59 4.03 -9.27
C LEU A 237 12.96 5.06 -8.31
N VAL A 238 11.71 4.87 -7.87
CA VAL A 238 11.09 5.67 -6.79
C VAL A 238 11.89 5.54 -5.51
N LEU A 239 12.17 4.30 -5.08
CA LEU A 239 12.96 4.04 -3.88
C LEU A 239 14.39 4.59 -3.99
N LEU A 240 15.01 4.52 -5.18
CA LEU A 240 16.32 5.11 -5.44
C LEU A 240 16.30 6.64 -5.41
N LEU A 241 15.21 7.28 -5.85
CA LEU A 241 15.07 8.73 -5.75
C LEU A 241 15.04 9.17 -4.29
N ALA A 242 14.29 8.47 -3.45
CA ALA A 242 14.23 8.74 -2.01
C ALA A 242 15.56 8.45 -1.29
N ALA A 243 16.22 7.33 -1.60
CA ALA A 243 17.39 6.87 -0.83
C ALA A 243 18.73 7.40 -1.36
N ARG A 244 18.88 7.55 -2.69
CA ARG A 244 20.14 7.86 -3.40
C ARG A 244 19.92 8.78 -4.61
N PRO A 245 19.33 9.97 -4.43
CA PRO A 245 19.09 10.89 -5.53
C PRO A 245 20.41 11.29 -6.24
N ASP A 246 21.52 11.36 -5.51
CA ASP A 246 22.87 11.64 -6.04
C ASP A 246 23.27 10.74 -7.22
N LYS A 247 22.75 9.50 -7.26
CA LYS A 247 23.03 8.52 -8.31
C LYS A 247 22.06 8.61 -9.49
N LEU A 248 20.84 9.11 -9.29
CA LEU A 248 19.87 9.31 -10.36
C LEU A 248 20.04 10.66 -11.06
N LEU A 249 20.45 11.70 -10.33
CA LEU A 249 20.59 13.07 -10.85
C LEU A 249 21.39 13.17 -12.18
N PRO A 250 22.52 12.46 -12.37
CA PRO A 250 23.26 12.49 -13.64
C PRO A 250 22.48 11.98 -14.86
N ALA A 251 21.51 11.09 -14.63
CA ALA A 251 20.66 10.49 -15.66
C ALA A 251 19.20 11.01 -15.59
N LEU A 252 18.93 12.01 -14.74
CA LEU A 252 17.58 12.47 -14.44
C LEU A 252 16.73 12.81 -15.66
N PRO A 253 17.24 13.49 -16.72
CA PRO A 253 16.42 13.75 -17.91
C PRO A 253 15.85 12.47 -18.54
N ASN A 254 16.65 11.42 -18.64
CA ASN A 254 16.22 10.14 -19.21
C ASN A 254 15.29 9.39 -18.24
N VAL A 255 15.57 9.46 -16.93
CA VAL A 255 14.71 8.86 -15.90
C VAL A 255 13.34 9.54 -15.88
N ALA A 256 13.31 10.87 -15.94
CA ALA A 256 12.08 11.65 -15.99
C ALA A 256 11.28 11.39 -17.27
N ASP A 257 11.95 11.28 -18.41
CA ASP A 257 11.29 10.92 -19.68
C ASP A 257 10.68 9.51 -19.62
N TYR A 258 11.40 8.55 -19.05
CA TYR A 258 10.91 7.19 -18.82
C TYR A 258 9.72 7.17 -17.87
N MET A 259 9.83 7.82 -16.70
CA MET A 259 8.75 7.88 -15.72
C MET A 259 7.51 8.56 -16.29
N LEU A 260 7.67 9.64 -17.06
CA LEU A 260 6.53 10.33 -17.66
C LEU A 260 5.82 9.47 -18.71
N PHE A 261 6.59 8.68 -19.46
CA PHE A 261 6.05 7.69 -20.39
C PHE A 261 5.31 6.58 -19.62
N SER A 262 5.91 6.05 -18.56
CA SER A 262 5.32 4.98 -17.74
C SER A 262 4.09 5.44 -16.93
N THR A 263 3.99 6.71 -16.52
CA THR A 263 2.76 7.27 -15.89
C THR A 263 1.56 7.21 -16.85
N GLN A 264 1.78 7.03 -18.15
CA GLN A 264 0.77 6.88 -19.18
C GLN A 264 0.74 5.44 -19.76
N ASP A 265 1.29 4.45 -19.05
CA ASP A 265 1.25 3.05 -19.47
C ASP A 265 -0.21 2.56 -19.52
N GLN A 266 -0.46 1.53 -20.34
CA GLN A 266 -1.78 0.91 -20.46
C GLN A 266 -2.11 0.04 -19.24
N ASP A 267 -1.07 -0.45 -18.54
CA ASP A 267 -1.22 -1.16 -17.29
C ASP A 267 -1.28 -0.16 -16.14
N GLU A 268 -2.42 -0.08 -15.46
CA GLU A 268 -2.65 0.89 -14.38
C GLU A 268 -1.68 0.71 -13.20
N ASN A 269 -1.21 -0.51 -12.93
CA ASN A 269 -0.26 -0.73 -11.84
C ASN A 269 1.12 -0.16 -12.21
N VAL A 270 1.54 -0.27 -13.47
CA VAL A 270 2.77 0.39 -13.96
C VAL A 270 2.63 1.90 -13.89
N ALA A 271 1.47 2.43 -14.30
CA ALA A 271 1.18 3.86 -14.28
C ALA A 271 1.17 4.42 -12.85
N LEU A 272 0.55 3.72 -11.90
CA LEU A 272 0.53 4.08 -10.47
C LEU A 272 1.94 4.17 -9.91
N GLU A 273 2.76 3.14 -10.09
CA GLU A 273 4.12 3.08 -9.52
C GLU A 273 5.05 4.10 -10.19
N ALA A 274 4.82 4.43 -11.47
CA ALA A 274 5.50 5.54 -12.12
C ALA A 274 5.00 6.91 -11.64
N CYS A 275 3.72 7.02 -11.25
CA CYS A 275 3.15 8.25 -10.71
C CYS A 275 3.75 8.60 -9.35
N GLU A 276 3.99 7.60 -8.50
CA GLU A 276 4.61 7.77 -7.18
C GLU A 276 6.00 8.41 -7.27
N PHE A 277 6.71 8.23 -8.38
CA PHE A 277 7.96 8.94 -8.63
C PHE A 277 7.80 10.46 -8.53
N TRP A 278 6.72 11.01 -9.08
CA TRP A 278 6.47 12.46 -9.06
C TRP A 278 6.09 12.95 -7.67
N LEU A 279 5.36 12.14 -6.91
CA LEU A 279 5.05 12.42 -5.51
C LEU A 279 6.35 12.48 -4.68
N THR A 280 7.16 11.42 -4.71
CA THR A 280 8.44 11.37 -3.99
C THR A 280 9.41 12.48 -4.42
N PHE A 281 9.45 12.81 -5.72
CA PHE A 281 10.28 13.91 -6.24
C PHE A 281 9.79 15.28 -5.73
N ALA A 282 8.46 15.45 -5.60
CA ALA A 282 7.87 16.68 -5.10
C ALA A 282 7.99 16.81 -3.58
N GLU A 283 8.08 15.72 -2.83
CA GLU A 283 8.22 15.73 -1.37
C GLU A 283 9.60 16.23 -0.92
N ASP A 284 10.69 15.84 -1.60
CA ASP A 284 12.05 16.22 -1.21
C ASP A 284 12.37 17.69 -1.59
N PRO A 285 12.52 18.63 -0.63
CA PRO A 285 12.80 20.04 -0.89
C PRO A 285 14.09 20.29 -1.67
N ASP A 286 15.12 19.46 -1.47
CA ASP A 286 16.43 19.64 -2.09
C ASP A 286 16.40 19.32 -3.59
N LEU A 287 15.38 18.60 -4.05
CA LEU A 287 15.18 18.22 -5.43
C LEU A 287 14.30 19.21 -6.23
N GLY A 288 13.76 20.25 -5.58
CA GLY A 288 12.82 21.19 -6.20
C GLY A 288 13.34 21.90 -7.46
N ASP A 289 14.62 22.30 -7.47
CA ASP A 289 15.26 22.94 -8.63
C ASP A 289 15.36 22.01 -9.84
N HIS A 290 15.43 20.70 -9.61
CA HIS A 290 15.47 19.67 -10.64
C HIS A 290 14.08 19.33 -11.18
N LEU A 291 13.04 19.43 -10.33
CA LEU A 291 11.64 19.18 -10.72
C LEU A 291 11.03 20.35 -11.52
N ARG A 292 11.32 21.60 -11.12
CA ARG A 292 10.81 22.82 -11.76
C ARG A 292 10.85 22.82 -13.31
N PRO A 293 11.97 22.47 -13.99
CA PRO A 293 12.01 22.45 -15.46
C PRO A 293 11.17 21.35 -16.12
N LEU A 294 10.76 20.33 -15.36
CA LEU A 294 9.95 19.20 -15.86
C LEU A 294 8.45 19.48 -15.79
N LEU A 295 8.02 20.39 -14.90
CA LEU A 295 6.60 20.70 -14.64
C LEU A 295 5.76 20.98 -15.90
N PRO A 296 6.24 21.70 -16.93
CA PRO A 296 5.44 21.96 -18.14
C PRO A 296 4.99 20.70 -18.88
N ARG A 297 5.72 19.58 -18.69
CA ARG A 297 5.41 18.27 -19.30
C ARG A 297 4.72 17.34 -18.33
N VAL A 298 5.12 17.36 -17.06
CA VAL A 298 4.62 16.45 -16.02
C VAL A 298 3.22 16.85 -15.55
N ALA A 299 3.00 18.14 -15.25
CA ALA A 299 1.77 18.60 -14.63
C ALA A 299 0.51 18.30 -15.48
N PRO A 300 0.51 18.49 -16.82
CA PRO A 300 -0.65 18.13 -17.64
C PRO A 300 -0.97 16.63 -17.64
N VAL A 301 0.06 15.79 -17.53
CA VAL A 301 -0.09 14.32 -17.46
C VAL A 301 -0.69 13.93 -16.11
N LEU A 302 -0.16 14.45 -15.00
CA LEU A 302 -0.75 14.20 -13.67
C LEU A 302 -2.23 14.61 -13.63
N LEU A 303 -2.56 15.78 -14.18
CA LEU A 303 -3.95 16.22 -14.30
C LEU A 303 -4.81 15.23 -15.11
N SER A 304 -4.27 14.60 -16.17
CA SER A 304 -4.99 13.55 -16.92
C SER A 304 -5.18 12.25 -16.16
N CYS A 305 -4.27 11.93 -15.25
CA CYS A 305 -4.36 10.74 -14.39
C CYS A 305 -5.37 10.91 -13.24
N MET A 306 -5.82 12.13 -12.93
CA MET A 306 -6.83 12.39 -11.88
C MET A 306 -8.27 12.05 -12.31
N VAL A 307 -8.48 11.55 -13.52
CA VAL A 307 -9.78 11.10 -14.02
C VAL A 307 -10.14 9.73 -13.43
N TYR A 308 -11.40 9.51 -13.03
CA TYR A 308 -11.88 8.20 -12.57
C TYR A 308 -11.69 7.12 -13.65
N GLY A 309 -11.18 5.95 -13.24
CA GLY A 309 -11.11 4.76 -14.09
C GLY A 309 -12.50 4.17 -14.39
N GLU A 310 -12.63 3.35 -15.43
CA GLU A 310 -13.92 2.72 -15.77
C GLU A 310 -14.42 1.80 -14.64
N ASP A 311 -13.50 1.06 -14.00
CA ASP A 311 -13.83 0.19 -12.86
C ASP A 311 -14.23 1.02 -11.64
N ASP A 312 -13.51 2.11 -11.32
CA ASP A 312 -13.90 3.04 -10.26
C ASP A 312 -15.32 3.56 -10.51
N LEU A 313 -15.68 3.93 -11.74
CA LEU A 313 -17.03 4.41 -12.07
C LEU A 313 -18.11 3.35 -11.90
N ILE A 314 -17.81 2.06 -12.10
CA ILE A 314 -18.73 0.95 -11.87
C ILE A 314 -18.97 0.75 -10.37
N TRP A 315 -17.91 0.82 -9.56
CA TRP A 315 -18.01 0.72 -8.10
C TRP A 315 -18.69 1.96 -7.49
N LEU A 316 -18.35 3.14 -8.02
CA LEU A 316 -18.93 4.43 -7.67
C LEU A 316 -20.28 4.67 -8.33
N ALA A 317 -20.89 3.68 -8.97
CA ALA A 317 -22.25 3.74 -9.50
C ALA A 317 -23.31 3.81 -8.36
N GLY A 318 -23.08 4.67 -7.38
CA GLY A 318 -24.05 5.37 -6.55
C GLY A 318 -24.54 6.64 -7.25
N ASP A 319 -24.93 6.53 -8.53
CA ASP A 319 -25.77 7.52 -9.21
C ASP A 319 -27.24 7.43 -8.71
N GLU A 320 -27.52 6.51 -7.78
CA GLU A 320 -28.84 6.27 -7.21
C GLU A 320 -29.15 7.25 -6.07
N ASP A 321 -30.40 7.70 -6.01
CA ASP A 321 -30.94 8.44 -4.87
C ASP A 321 -31.10 7.44 -3.70
N ASP A 322 -30.10 7.37 -2.84
CA ASP A 322 -30.00 6.39 -1.75
C ASP A 322 -30.27 6.99 -0.36
N ALA A 323 -30.62 8.27 -0.25
CA ALA A 323 -30.90 8.95 1.02
C ALA A 323 -31.94 8.22 1.90
N ASP A 324 -32.94 7.56 1.30
CA ASP A 324 -33.98 6.81 2.01
C ASP A 324 -33.62 5.32 2.24
N VAL A 325 -32.49 4.85 1.70
CA VAL A 325 -32.03 3.47 1.87
C VAL A 325 -31.32 3.36 3.22
N PRO A 326 -31.69 2.44 4.13
CA PRO A 326 -30.96 2.28 5.39
C PRO A 326 -29.53 1.76 5.17
N ASP A 327 -28.56 2.28 5.93
CA ASP A 327 -27.18 1.74 5.96
C ASP A 327 -27.17 0.28 6.42
N ARG A 328 -26.30 -0.53 5.82
CA ARG A 328 -26.10 -1.91 6.25
C ARG A 328 -25.25 -1.93 7.52
N PRO A 329 -25.39 -2.95 8.38
CA PRO A 329 -24.48 -3.13 9.51
C PRO A 329 -23.01 -3.24 9.12
N GLU A 330 -22.72 -3.71 7.90
CA GLU A 330 -21.37 -3.79 7.35
C GLU A 330 -20.78 -2.41 7.01
N ASP A 331 -21.61 -1.39 6.74
CA ASP A 331 -21.17 -0.04 6.35
C ASP A 331 -20.78 0.82 7.58
N ILE A 332 -21.13 0.38 8.79
CA ILE A 332 -20.89 1.12 10.04
C ILE A 332 -19.51 0.75 10.61
N LYS A 333 -18.53 1.61 10.38
CA LYS A 333 -17.19 1.47 10.96
C LYS A 333 -17.25 1.47 12.51
N PRO A 334 -16.52 0.57 13.21
CA PRO A 334 -16.45 0.58 14.67
C PRO A 334 -15.85 1.89 15.20
N LYS A 335 -16.63 2.68 15.94
CA LYS A 335 -16.12 3.89 16.58
C LYS A 335 -15.57 3.57 17.97
N HIS A 336 -14.26 3.72 18.15
CA HIS A 336 -13.61 3.69 19.45
C HIS A 336 -13.73 5.08 20.10
N PHE A 337 -14.37 5.17 21.27
CA PHE A 337 -14.44 6.43 22.01
C PHE A 337 -13.10 6.69 22.71
N GLY A 338 -12.28 7.57 22.15
CA GLY A 338 -11.18 8.21 22.87
C GLY A 338 -11.73 9.07 24.01
N ALA A 339 -11.22 8.89 25.23
CA ALA A 339 -11.62 9.69 26.38
C ALA A 339 -11.06 11.11 26.24
N LYS A 340 -11.88 12.06 25.78
CA LYS A 340 -11.49 13.49 25.70
C LYS A 340 -11.00 14.00 27.06
N ALA A 341 -9.72 14.29 27.18
CA ALA A 341 -9.15 15.06 28.27
C ALA A 341 -9.64 16.51 28.17
N HIS A 342 -10.37 16.98 29.18
CA HIS A 342 -10.79 18.38 29.30
C HIS A 342 -9.57 19.29 29.54
N GLY A 343 -9.06 19.93 28.49
CA GLY A 343 -8.14 21.05 28.59
C GLY A 343 -8.89 22.33 28.93
N LEU A 344 -8.93 22.69 30.22
CA LEU A 344 -9.31 24.04 30.67
C LEU A 344 -8.10 24.98 30.52
N GLU A 345 -8.33 26.13 29.90
CA GLU A 345 -7.41 27.26 29.85
C GLU A 345 -6.93 27.68 31.25
N SER A 346 -5.62 27.87 31.42
CA SER A 346 -5.08 28.76 32.45
C SER A 346 -3.72 29.30 32.05
N GLU A 347 -3.61 30.62 32.10
CA GLU A 347 -2.36 31.39 32.04
C GLU A 347 -1.39 31.04 33.19
N ALA A 348 -0.10 31.31 32.92
CA ALA A 348 1.00 31.63 33.85
C ALA A 348 1.80 30.49 34.54
N SER A 349 3.01 30.26 33.98
CA SER A 349 4.34 30.09 34.63
C SER A 349 4.50 29.30 35.94
N ASP A 350 5.17 28.14 35.88
CA ASP A 350 6.55 27.90 36.39
C ASP A 350 6.89 26.39 36.34
N LYS A 351 8.06 26.03 35.80
CA LYS A 351 8.65 24.67 35.87
C LYS A 351 9.52 24.55 37.14
N PRO A 352 9.67 23.37 37.78
CA PRO A 352 10.71 22.44 37.33
C PRO A 352 10.41 20.92 37.43
N ALA A 353 11.03 20.24 36.46
CA ALA A 353 11.32 18.82 36.24
C ALA A 353 11.26 17.81 37.41
N ALA A 354 10.57 16.67 37.17
CA ALA A 354 11.07 15.33 37.47
C ALA A 354 10.28 14.23 36.71
N ALA A 355 11.03 13.48 35.89
CA ALA A 355 10.81 12.13 35.34
C ALA A 355 9.45 11.43 35.52
N ALA A 356 8.75 11.25 34.40
CA ALA A 356 8.03 10.02 34.06
C ALA A 356 8.04 9.90 32.53
N THR A 357 8.36 8.70 32.06
CA THR A 357 8.26 8.24 30.68
C THR A 357 6.81 8.24 30.24
N ASP A 358 6.48 8.93 29.16
CA ASP A 358 5.37 8.55 28.29
C ASP A 358 5.69 9.02 26.86
N ASP A 359 5.55 8.07 25.93
CA ASP A 359 5.54 8.32 24.49
C ASP A 359 4.23 9.04 24.18
N ASP A 360 4.25 10.37 24.15
CA ASP A 360 3.17 11.16 23.55
C ASP A 360 3.33 11.08 22.03
N GLU A 361 2.82 10.00 21.44
CA GLU A 361 2.39 10.01 20.04
C GLU A 361 1.35 11.12 19.91
N GLU A 362 1.65 12.13 19.09
CA GLU A 362 0.64 13.05 18.60
C GLU A 362 -0.39 12.21 17.82
N GLU A 363 -1.48 11.83 18.49
CA GLU A 363 -2.64 11.16 17.90
C GLU A 363 -3.31 12.17 16.96
N TYR A 364 -2.75 12.27 15.75
CA TYR A 364 -3.50 12.69 14.59
C TYR A 364 -4.68 11.74 14.48
N ASP A 365 -5.88 12.25 14.75
CA ASP A 365 -7.17 11.61 14.46
C ASP A 365 -7.34 11.60 12.92
N ASP A 366 -6.38 10.99 12.23
CA ASP A 366 -6.50 10.64 10.83
C ASP A 366 -7.61 9.59 10.80
N PHE A 367 -8.66 9.91 10.06
CA PHE A 367 -9.80 9.04 9.85
C PHE A 367 -9.26 7.81 9.13
N ASP A 368 -8.87 6.78 9.89
CA ASP A 368 -8.33 5.53 9.34
C ASP A 368 -9.42 4.87 8.48
N ASP A 369 -9.31 5.10 7.18
CA ASP A 369 -10.34 4.90 6.18
C ASP A 369 -10.27 3.46 5.61
N ASP A 370 -9.80 2.49 6.38
CA ASP A 370 -9.07 1.35 5.80
C ASP A 370 -9.91 0.12 5.35
N ASP A 371 -11.22 0.24 5.09
CA ASP A 371 -12.05 -0.95 4.77
C ASP A 371 -13.21 -0.71 3.76
N ASP A 372 -13.14 0.32 2.92
CA ASP A 372 -14.04 0.46 1.75
C ASP A 372 -13.22 0.31 0.46
N LEU A 373 -13.70 -0.40 -0.57
CA LEU A 373 -12.98 -0.48 -1.86
C LEU A 373 -12.79 0.91 -2.51
N SER A 374 -13.50 1.93 -2.01
CA SER A 374 -13.30 3.33 -2.35
C SER A 374 -12.02 3.96 -1.74
N THR A 375 -11.33 3.28 -0.82
CA THR A 375 -10.16 3.77 -0.08
C THR A 375 -8.82 3.19 -0.55
N GLU A 376 -8.82 2.18 -1.44
CA GLU A 376 -7.59 1.67 -2.08
C GLU A 376 -6.79 2.79 -2.79
N TRP A 377 -5.47 2.81 -2.56
CA TRP A 377 -4.55 3.75 -3.19
C TRP A 377 -4.45 3.46 -4.68
N ASN A 378 -4.82 4.42 -5.52
CA ASN A 378 -4.92 4.24 -6.97
C ASN A 378 -4.24 5.40 -7.73
N LEU A 379 -4.11 5.25 -9.05
CA LEU A 379 -3.42 6.22 -9.92
C LEU A 379 -3.99 7.65 -9.76
N ARG A 380 -5.31 7.77 -9.65
CA ARG A 380 -6.00 9.04 -9.46
C ARG A 380 -5.59 9.73 -8.16
N LYS A 381 -5.64 9.01 -7.03
CA LYS A 381 -5.26 9.54 -5.71
C LYS A 381 -3.78 9.93 -5.69
N CYS A 382 -2.92 9.07 -6.24
CA CYS A 382 -1.49 9.34 -6.36
C CYS A 382 -1.21 10.60 -7.19
N ALA A 383 -1.86 10.75 -8.34
CA ALA A 383 -1.70 11.94 -9.18
C ALA A 383 -2.22 13.22 -8.50
N ALA A 384 -3.35 13.14 -7.80
CA ALA A 384 -3.89 14.26 -7.04
C ALA A 384 -2.95 14.68 -5.90
N ALA A 385 -2.44 13.72 -5.12
CA ALA A 385 -1.46 13.97 -4.07
C ALA A 385 -0.15 14.57 -4.63
N ALA A 386 0.34 14.06 -5.76
CA ALA A 386 1.51 14.62 -6.42
C ALA A 386 1.28 16.08 -6.86
N VAL A 387 0.13 16.39 -7.48
CA VAL A 387 -0.23 17.77 -7.87
C VAL A 387 -0.35 18.68 -6.65
N ASP A 388 -0.90 18.19 -5.54
CA ASP A 388 -1.05 18.93 -4.29
C ASP A 388 0.30 19.36 -3.71
N VAL A 389 1.21 18.40 -3.53
CA VAL A 389 2.57 18.67 -3.04
C VAL A 389 3.33 19.62 -3.99
N ILE A 390 3.16 19.46 -5.30
CA ILE A 390 3.74 20.38 -6.30
C ILE A 390 3.11 21.78 -6.18
N ALA A 391 1.82 21.90 -5.93
CA ALA A 391 1.11 23.18 -5.82
C ALA A 391 1.59 23.98 -4.60
N VAL A 392 1.76 23.33 -3.45
CA VAL A 392 2.32 23.95 -2.24
C VAL A 392 3.70 24.55 -2.52
N ARG A 393 4.51 23.89 -3.34
CA ARG A 393 5.89 24.31 -3.62
C ARG A 393 6.05 25.28 -4.78
N PHE A 394 5.29 25.12 -5.86
CA PHE A 394 5.45 25.82 -7.13
C PHE A 394 4.22 26.66 -7.54
N GLY A 395 3.27 26.87 -6.62
CA GLY A 395 1.93 27.43 -6.85
C GLY A 395 1.76 28.33 -8.10
N PRO A 396 2.39 29.52 -8.15
CA PRO A 396 2.21 30.43 -9.29
C PRO A 396 2.68 29.86 -10.64
N ASP A 397 3.80 29.13 -10.66
CA ASP A 397 4.35 28.53 -11.88
C ASP A 397 3.51 27.34 -12.33
N LEU A 398 3.09 26.50 -11.38
CA LEU A 398 2.19 25.38 -11.66
C LEU A 398 0.86 25.87 -12.23
N LEU A 399 0.28 26.91 -11.62
CA LEU A 399 -0.94 27.54 -12.10
C LEU A 399 -0.77 28.02 -13.54
N GLN A 400 0.30 28.75 -13.85
CA GLN A 400 0.54 29.24 -15.21
C GLN A 400 0.58 28.10 -16.24
N ILE A 401 1.16 26.96 -15.88
CA ILE A 401 1.24 25.76 -16.72
C ILE A 401 -0.14 25.13 -16.90
N LEU A 402 -0.90 24.98 -15.81
CA LEU A 402 -2.15 24.22 -15.82
C LEU A 402 -3.37 25.02 -16.26
N MET A 403 -3.36 26.36 -16.15
CA MET A 403 -4.50 27.22 -16.49
C MET A 403 -5.11 26.97 -17.88
N PRO A 404 -4.35 26.77 -18.98
CA PRO A 404 -4.92 26.41 -20.27
C PRO A 404 -5.70 25.09 -20.21
N HIS A 405 -5.16 24.08 -19.53
CA HIS A 405 -5.76 22.76 -19.41
C HIS A 405 -6.97 22.75 -18.47
N LEU A 406 -6.93 23.52 -17.38
CA LEU A 406 -8.05 23.69 -16.46
C LEU A 406 -9.25 24.35 -17.15
N ARG A 407 -9.02 25.33 -18.03
CA ARG A 407 -10.11 25.98 -18.78
C ARG A 407 -10.81 25.03 -19.75
N ASP A 408 -10.08 24.12 -20.37
CA ASP A 408 -10.70 23.13 -21.24
C ASP A 408 -11.49 22.08 -20.42
N ARG A 409 -11.00 21.73 -19.22
CA ARG A 409 -11.62 20.71 -18.35
C ARG A 409 -12.82 21.19 -17.57
N LEU A 410 -12.70 22.31 -16.84
CA LEU A 410 -13.77 22.87 -16.01
C LEU A 410 -15.02 23.21 -16.83
N TRP A 411 -14.85 23.59 -18.10
CA TRP A 411 -15.96 23.89 -19.03
C TRP A 411 -16.27 22.74 -20.01
N SER A 412 -15.71 21.55 -19.81
CA SER A 412 -15.98 20.38 -20.65
C SER A 412 -17.45 19.94 -20.54
N GLN A 413 -18.03 19.48 -21.66
CA GLN A 413 -19.36 18.85 -21.65
C GLN A 413 -19.32 17.46 -21.00
N ASP A 414 -18.15 16.81 -20.99
CA ASP A 414 -17.93 15.55 -20.29
C ASP A 414 -17.70 15.78 -18.79
N TRP A 415 -18.55 15.18 -17.95
CA TRP A 415 -18.53 15.37 -16.50
C TRP A 415 -17.27 14.79 -15.86
N ILE A 416 -16.72 13.73 -16.44
CA ILE A 416 -15.50 13.07 -15.96
C ILE A 416 -14.31 14.04 -16.04
N GLN A 417 -14.26 14.86 -17.09
CA GLN A 417 -13.22 15.86 -17.26
C GLN A 417 -13.39 17.06 -16.32
N ARG A 418 -14.63 17.49 -16.05
CA ARG A 418 -14.92 18.62 -15.15
C ARG A 418 -14.46 18.36 -13.72
N GLU A 419 -14.59 17.11 -13.28
CA GLU A 419 -14.29 16.66 -11.92
C GLU A 419 -12.79 16.81 -11.56
N SER A 420 -11.88 16.48 -12.49
CA SER A 420 -10.43 16.48 -12.26
C SER A 420 -9.74 17.87 -12.16
N GLY A 421 -10.47 18.99 -12.25
CA GLY A 421 -9.92 20.33 -12.53
C GLY A 421 -9.56 21.23 -11.34
N CYS A 422 -9.52 20.74 -10.09
CA CYS A 422 -9.37 21.59 -8.90
C CYS A 422 -7.91 21.65 -8.40
N ILE A 423 -7.33 22.85 -8.24
CA ILE A 423 -5.93 23.10 -7.82
C ILE A 423 -5.87 24.30 -6.86
N GLU A 424 -4.90 24.36 -5.94
CA GLU A 424 -4.82 25.29 -4.79
C GLU A 424 -4.38 26.75 -5.07
N ALA A 425 -3.57 26.99 -6.10
CA ALA A 425 -2.94 28.29 -6.32
C ALA A 425 -3.81 29.28 -7.12
N ILE A 426 -5.08 29.46 -6.73
CA ILE A 426 -6.11 30.05 -7.61
C ILE A 426 -6.59 31.46 -7.21
N GLU A 427 -6.10 32.05 -6.10
CA GLU A 427 -6.67 33.28 -5.50
C GLU A 427 -7.09 34.41 -6.48
N PRO A 428 -6.30 34.79 -7.52
CA PRO A 428 -6.70 35.81 -8.49
C PRO A 428 -7.93 35.45 -9.36
N TYR A 429 -8.25 34.16 -9.48
CA TYR A 429 -9.34 33.61 -10.29
C TYR A 429 -10.54 33.17 -9.44
N LEU A 430 -10.41 33.08 -8.10
CA LEU A 430 -11.52 32.77 -7.19
C LEU A 430 -12.77 33.65 -7.39
N PRO A 431 -12.65 34.96 -7.73
CA PRO A 431 -13.83 35.78 -8.03
C PRO A 431 -14.74 35.26 -9.16
N GLU A 432 -14.19 34.46 -10.09
CA GLU A 432 -14.91 33.82 -11.19
C GLU A 432 -15.21 32.35 -10.89
N LEU A 433 -14.29 31.65 -10.22
CA LEU A 433 -14.40 30.21 -9.96
C LEU A 433 -15.35 29.86 -8.82
N ILE A 434 -15.41 30.65 -7.74
CA ILE A 434 -16.35 30.38 -6.65
C ILE A 434 -17.81 30.42 -7.14
N PRO A 435 -18.26 31.45 -7.89
CA PRO A 435 -19.60 31.46 -8.48
C PRO A 435 -19.85 30.27 -9.43
N PHE A 436 -18.83 29.86 -10.18
CA PHE A 436 -18.91 28.67 -11.03
C PHE A 436 -19.13 27.40 -10.19
N LEU A 437 -18.32 27.17 -9.14
CA LEU A 437 -18.45 26.03 -8.24
C LEU A 437 -19.81 26.02 -7.54
N ILE A 438 -20.30 27.17 -7.04
CA ILE A 438 -21.64 27.29 -6.47
C ILE A 438 -22.72 26.85 -7.47
N ASN A 439 -22.57 27.23 -8.75
CA ASN A 439 -23.48 26.77 -9.79
C ASN A 439 -23.34 25.26 -10.06
N THR A 440 -22.12 24.72 -10.00
CA THR A 440 -21.81 23.29 -10.21
C THR A 440 -22.38 22.38 -9.10
N LEU A 441 -22.71 22.91 -7.92
CA LEU A 441 -23.53 22.20 -6.92
C LEU A 441 -24.93 21.81 -7.44
N ASN A 442 -25.35 22.29 -8.61
CA ASN A 442 -26.58 21.88 -9.29
C ASN A 442 -26.36 20.81 -10.38
N ASP A 443 -25.15 20.28 -10.52
CA ASP A 443 -24.86 19.27 -11.55
C ASP A 443 -25.71 18.01 -11.31
N PRO A 444 -26.29 17.42 -12.37
CA PRO A 444 -27.08 16.19 -12.23
C PRO A 444 -26.28 15.02 -11.64
N LYS A 445 -24.95 15.02 -11.77
CA LYS A 445 -24.09 13.92 -11.29
C LYS A 445 -23.69 14.09 -9.82
N PRO A 446 -24.05 13.14 -8.93
CA PRO A 446 -23.68 13.19 -7.51
C PRO A 446 -22.17 13.32 -7.29
N LEU A 447 -21.34 12.62 -8.07
CA LEU A 447 -19.88 12.70 -7.96
C LEU A 447 -19.35 14.11 -8.24
N VAL A 448 -19.94 14.83 -9.20
CA VAL A 448 -19.58 16.23 -9.49
C VAL A 448 -19.99 17.13 -8.32
N ARG A 449 -21.18 16.92 -7.75
CA ARG A 449 -21.61 17.68 -6.57
C ARG A 449 -20.70 17.42 -5.36
N SER A 450 -20.34 16.16 -5.11
CA SER A 450 -19.46 15.74 -4.02
C SER A 450 -18.07 16.39 -4.09
N ILE A 451 -17.37 16.32 -5.25
CA ILE A 451 -16.07 16.99 -5.39
C ILE A 451 -16.19 18.52 -5.31
N THR A 452 -17.33 19.07 -5.76
CA THR A 452 -17.58 20.52 -5.68
C THR A 452 -17.75 20.97 -4.23
N CYS A 453 -18.44 20.18 -3.39
CA CYS A 453 -18.50 20.42 -1.94
C CYS A 453 -17.09 20.45 -1.35
N TRP A 454 -16.30 19.38 -1.58
CA TRP A 454 -14.93 19.29 -1.09
C TRP A 454 -14.07 20.48 -1.54
N THR A 455 -14.14 20.85 -2.82
CA THR A 455 -13.39 21.98 -3.38
C THR A 455 -13.82 23.31 -2.76
N LEU A 456 -15.12 23.55 -2.57
CA LEU A 456 -15.62 24.75 -1.88
C LEU A 456 -15.15 24.80 -0.43
N GLY A 457 -15.10 23.66 0.26
CA GLY A 457 -14.54 23.53 1.61
C GLY A 457 -13.07 23.96 1.67
N ARG A 458 -12.24 23.56 0.70
CA ARG A 458 -10.82 24.01 0.61
C ARG A 458 -10.68 25.53 0.50
N TYR A 459 -11.65 26.21 -0.10
CA TYR A 459 -11.66 27.66 -0.29
C TYR A 459 -12.59 28.41 0.67
N ALA A 460 -13.03 27.75 1.74
CA ALA A 460 -13.88 28.34 2.77
C ALA A 460 -13.26 29.61 3.36
N SER A 461 -12.00 29.54 3.79
CA SER A 461 -11.24 30.67 4.32
C SER A 461 -11.23 31.89 3.41
N TRP A 462 -11.11 31.72 2.10
CA TRP A 462 -11.17 32.84 1.15
C TRP A 462 -12.58 33.44 1.07
N CYS A 463 -13.61 32.58 1.06
CA CYS A 463 -15.00 33.01 1.07
C CYS A 463 -15.34 33.82 2.33
N THR A 464 -14.74 33.49 3.48
CA THR A 464 -14.98 34.13 4.79
C THR A 464 -14.04 35.30 5.09
N SER A 465 -12.87 35.38 4.45
CA SER A 465 -11.80 36.35 4.78
C SER A 465 -12.16 37.83 4.64
N ASN A 466 -13.08 38.19 3.73
CA ASN A 466 -13.38 39.59 3.41
C ASN A 466 -14.74 40.02 3.98
N SER A 467 -14.70 40.94 4.95
CA SER A 467 -15.88 41.43 5.67
C SER A 467 -16.74 42.43 4.88
N SER A 468 -16.39 42.75 3.63
CA SER A 468 -17.22 43.63 2.80
C SER A 468 -18.57 42.96 2.50
N GLU A 469 -19.64 43.75 2.57
CA GLU A 469 -20.99 43.26 2.31
C GLU A 469 -21.16 42.73 0.87
N GLU A 470 -20.45 43.30 -0.09
CA GLU A 470 -20.44 42.84 -1.48
C GLU A 470 -19.80 41.46 -1.62
N HIS A 471 -18.63 41.22 -1.01
CA HIS A 471 -17.97 39.91 -1.04
C HIS A 471 -18.81 38.86 -0.33
N ARG A 472 -19.34 39.20 0.85
CA ARG A 472 -20.20 38.32 1.63
C ARG A 472 -21.44 37.87 0.85
N ASN A 473 -22.16 38.81 0.23
CA ASN A 473 -23.37 38.50 -0.51
C ASN A 473 -23.10 37.76 -1.82
N LYS A 474 -21.90 37.90 -2.39
CA LYS A 474 -21.54 37.30 -3.67
C LYS A 474 -20.91 35.91 -3.55
N TYR A 475 -20.18 35.65 -2.46
CA TYR A 475 -19.38 34.43 -2.30
C TYR A 475 -19.77 33.64 -1.04
N PHE A 476 -19.67 34.25 0.14
CA PHE A 476 -19.92 33.56 1.41
C PHE A 476 -21.34 33.03 1.55
N VAL A 477 -22.36 33.88 1.41
CA VAL A 477 -23.77 33.50 1.60
C VAL A 477 -24.19 32.43 0.58
N PRO A 478 -23.92 32.59 -0.74
CA PRO A 478 -24.27 31.57 -1.71
C PRO A 478 -23.50 30.24 -1.52
N ALA A 479 -22.25 30.27 -1.06
CA ALA A 479 -21.49 29.05 -0.75
C ALA A 479 -22.10 28.33 0.46
N MET A 480 -22.43 29.06 1.53
CA MET A 480 -23.09 28.53 2.73
C MET A 480 -24.45 27.90 2.37
N GLU A 481 -25.32 28.62 1.65
CA GLU A 481 -26.62 28.10 1.21
C GLU A 481 -26.48 26.89 0.27
N GLY A 482 -25.49 26.94 -0.62
CA GLY A 482 -25.16 25.85 -1.52
C GLY A 482 -24.79 24.58 -0.78
N LEU A 483 -23.87 24.68 0.19
CA LEU A 483 -23.41 23.55 1.00
C LEU A 483 -24.50 23.00 1.92
N LEU A 484 -25.30 23.85 2.57
CA LEU A 484 -26.46 23.41 3.37
C LEU A 484 -27.48 22.61 2.55
N ARG A 485 -27.67 22.96 1.27
CA ARG A 485 -28.52 22.16 0.38
C ARG A 485 -27.90 20.80 0.07
N MET A 486 -26.58 20.69 0.01
CA MET A 486 -25.89 19.42 -0.22
C MET A 486 -25.91 18.51 1.01
N VAL A 487 -25.94 19.06 2.22
CA VAL A 487 -26.24 18.31 3.46
C VAL A 487 -27.57 17.56 3.36
N LEU A 488 -28.52 18.08 2.57
CA LEU A 488 -29.84 17.51 2.33
C LEU A 488 -29.98 16.87 0.93
N ASP A 489 -28.86 16.55 0.26
CA ASP A 489 -28.89 15.93 -1.07
C ASP A 489 -29.56 14.55 -1.03
N ASN A 490 -30.06 14.06 -2.16
CA ASN A 490 -30.70 12.73 -2.23
C ASN A 490 -29.69 11.58 -2.30
N ASN A 491 -28.40 11.89 -2.38
CA ASN A 491 -27.32 10.93 -2.40
C ASN A 491 -26.45 11.05 -1.15
N LYS A 492 -26.27 9.97 -0.39
CA LYS A 492 -25.56 9.96 0.90
C LYS A 492 -24.11 10.42 0.78
N ARG A 493 -23.42 10.09 -0.32
CA ARG A 493 -22.04 10.55 -0.55
C ARG A 493 -21.95 12.07 -0.71
N VAL A 494 -22.98 12.67 -1.33
CA VAL A 494 -23.08 14.13 -1.42
C VAL A 494 -23.44 14.73 -0.07
N GLN A 495 -24.30 14.09 0.72
CA GLN A 495 -24.61 14.50 2.09
C GLN A 495 -23.35 14.53 2.96
N GLU A 496 -22.55 13.47 2.93
CA GLU A 496 -21.27 13.38 3.64
C GLU A 496 -20.31 14.50 3.20
N ALA A 497 -20.06 14.64 1.90
CA ALA A 497 -19.17 15.68 1.38
C ALA A 497 -19.69 17.09 1.69
N GLY A 498 -21.01 17.30 1.65
CA GLY A 498 -21.68 18.54 2.01
C GLY A 498 -21.49 18.86 3.49
N CYS A 499 -21.69 17.88 4.38
CA CYS A 499 -21.46 18.02 5.82
C CYS A 499 -19.99 18.35 6.13
N SER A 500 -19.05 17.61 5.57
CA SER A 500 -17.62 17.82 5.81
C SER A 500 -17.16 19.20 5.33
N ALA A 501 -17.58 19.61 4.12
CA ALA A 501 -17.25 20.93 3.59
C ALA A 501 -17.92 22.07 4.39
N PHE A 502 -19.15 21.87 4.85
CA PHE A 502 -19.84 22.83 5.69
C PHE A 502 -19.17 22.98 7.06
N ALA A 503 -18.72 21.87 7.68
CA ALA A 503 -17.95 21.91 8.92
C ALA A 503 -16.67 22.73 8.78
N THR A 504 -15.90 22.54 7.69
CA THR A 504 -14.73 23.38 7.38
C THR A 504 -15.12 24.86 7.21
N LEU A 505 -16.25 25.14 6.54
CA LEU A 505 -16.75 26.52 6.43
C LEU A 505 -17.12 27.11 7.80
N GLU A 506 -17.66 26.32 8.72
CA GLU A 506 -17.99 26.76 10.08
C GLU A 506 -16.74 27.14 10.87
N GLU A 507 -15.69 26.32 10.80
CA GLU A 507 -14.39 26.59 11.42
C GLU A 507 -13.78 27.91 10.92
N ASP A 508 -13.81 28.14 9.60
CA ASP A 508 -13.26 29.35 8.98
C ASP A 508 -14.12 30.60 9.17
N ALA A 509 -15.45 30.44 9.26
CA ALA A 509 -16.38 31.57 9.38
C ALA A 509 -16.50 32.07 10.83
N GLY A 510 -16.43 31.18 11.82
CA GLY A 510 -16.58 31.49 13.23
C GLY A 510 -17.83 32.34 13.52
N THR A 511 -17.64 33.50 14.16
CA THR A 511 -18.75 34.40 14.55
C THR A 511 -19.50 35.02 13.36
N ALA A 512 -18.96 34.93 12.13
CA ALA A 512 -19.64 35.44 10.94
C ALA A 512 -20.94 34.67 10.62
N LEU A 513 -21.12 33.47 11.20
CA LEU A 513 -22.33 32.65 11.06
C LEU A 513 -23.48 33.06 12.00
N GLU A 514 -23.23 33.88 13.03
CA GLU A 514 -24.26 34.29 13.99
C GLU A 514 -25.56 34.80 13.35
N PRO A 515 -25.53 35.64 12.29
CA PRO A 515 -26.74 36.13 11.63
C PRO A 515 -27.53 35.03 10.89
N TYR A 516 -26.91 33.88 10.64
CA TYR A 516 -27.43 32.79 9.82
C TYR A 516 -27.74 31.53 10.64
N LEU A 517 -27.64 31.58 11.98
CA LEU A 517 -27.92 30.41 12.83
C LEU A 517 -29.34 29.86 12.68
N ASP A 518 -30.37 30.73 12.58
CA ASP A 518 -31.76 30.27 12.43
C ASP A 518 -31.99 29.49 11.11
N PRO A 519 -31.49 29.93 9.94
CA PRO A 519 -31.59 29.11 8.72
C PRO A 519 -30.65 27.90 8.69
N ILE A 520 -29.51 27.90 9.40
CA ILE A 520 -28.61 26.73 9.47
C ILE A 520 -29.23 25.60 10.30
N LEU A 521 -29.90 25.94 11.41
CA LEU A 521 -30.45 24.96 12.36
C LEU A 521 -31.84 24.42 11.96
N ARG A 522 -32.43 24.92 10.88
CA ARG A 522 -33.76 24.54 10.39
C ARG A 522 -33.66 23.66 9.16
#